data_AF-A0A3Q3JQS7-F1
#
_entry.id   AF-A0A3Q3JQS7-F1
#
_cell.length_a   1.000
_cell.length_b   1.000
_cell.length_c   1.000
_cell.angle_alpha   90.00
_cell.angle_beta   90.00
_cell.angle_gamma   90.00
#
_symmetry.space_group_name_H-M   'P 1'
#
loop_
_entity.id
_entity.type
_entity.pdbx_description
1 polymer ?
#
loop_
_entity_poly.entity_id
_entity_poly.type
_entity_poly.pdbx_seq_one_letter_code
_entity_poly.pdbx_strand_id
1 'polypeptide(L)' 'MFSLEALCEGGTRSHAATTFFSLLVLKKQQVIHLDQRAPYEDIIVTPGPMFYS' A
#
# COMPACT_ATOMS: atom_id res chain seq x y z
N MET A 1 7.32 6.36 4.59
CA MET A 1 6.56 6.36 3.32
C MET A 1 7.15 5.28 2.46
N PHE A 2 6.32 4.40 1.90
CA PHE A 2 6.76 3.32 1.04
C PHE A 2 5.91 3.29 -0.22
N SER A 3 6.52 2.98 -1.35
CA SER A 3 5.83 2.77 -2.62
C SER A 3 5.32 1.33 -2.73
N LEU A 4 4.17 1.13 -3.37
CA LEU A 4 3.70 -0.20 -3.72
C LEU A 4 4.67 -0.88 -4.70
N GLU A 5 5.22 -0.11 -5.65
CA GLU A 5 6.18 -0.63 -6.61
C GLU A 5 7.43 -1.19 -5.91
N ALA A 6 7.99 -0.43 -4.96
CA ALA A 6 9.12 -0.88 -4.15
C ALA A 6 8.78 -2.12 -3.28
N LEU A 7 7.53 -2.24 -2.80
CA LEU A 7 7.10 -3.43 -2.05
C LEU A 7 6.96 -4.67 -2.94
N CYS A 8 6.73 -4.48 -4.24
CA CYS A 8 6.53 -5.54 -5.21
C CYS A 8 7.77 -5.80 -6.07
N GLU A 9 8.87 -5.07 -5.84
CA GLU A 9 10.12 -5.20 -6.58
C GLU A 9 10.67 -6.63 -6.46
N GLY A 10 10.95 -7.28 -7.59
CA GLY A 10 11.37 -8.69 -7.63
C GLY A 10 10.28 -9.72 -7.34
N GLY A 11 9.03 -9.28 -7.10
CA GLY A 11 7.88 -10.14 -6.85
C GLY A 11 7.16 -10.64 -8.11
N THR A 12 6.30 -11.65 -7.95
CA THR A 12 5.39 -12.10 -9.01
C THR A 12 4.09 -11.29 -9.00
N ARG A 13 3.31 -11.35 -10.09
CA ARG A 13 1.98 -10.71 -10.17
C ARG A 13 1.05 -11.11 -9.01
N SER A 14 1.11 -12.36 -8.54
CA SER A 14 0.34 -12.80 -7.36
C SER A 14 0.81 -12.14 -6.07
N HIS A 15 2.12 -11.91 -5.92
CA HIS A 15 2.65 -11.22 -4.75
C HIS A 15 2.15 -9.77 -4.73
N ALA A 16 2.23 -9.07 -5.86
CA ALA A 16 1.72 -7.71 -5.99
C ALA A 16 0.22 -7.61 -5.67
N ALA A 17 -0.59 -8.54 -6.19
CA ALA A 17 -2.03 -8.58 -5.91
C ALA A 17 -2.32 -8.82 -4.42
N THR A 18 -1.60 -9.74 -3.79
CA THR A 18 -1.76 -10.06 -2.35
C THR A 18 -1.35 -8.88 -1.47
N THR A 19 -0.23 -8.23 -1.80
CA THR A 19 0.25 -7.03 -1.12
C THR A 19 -0.73 -5.88 -1.26
N PHE A 20 -1.20 -5.61 -2.49
CA PHE A 20 -2.19 -4.56 -2.73
C PHE A 20 -3.49 -4.82 -1.97
N PHE A 21 -3.98 -6.05 -1.96
CA PHE A 21 -5.16 -6.42 -1.17
C PHE A 21 -4.95 -6.21 0.33
N SER A 22 -3.79 -6.60 0.85
CA SER A 22 -3.42 -6.38 2.25
C SER A 22 -3.43 -4.89 2.62
N LEU A 23 -2.88 -4.04 1.74
CA LEU A 23 -2.92 -2.59 1.91
C LEU A 23 -4.35 -2.02 1.91
N LEU A 24 -5.25 -2.54 1.06
CA LEU A 24 -6.66 -2.13 1.06
C LEU A 24 -7.35 -2.49 2.39
N VAL A 25 -7.04 -3.64 2.97
CA VAL A 25 -7.56 -4.05 4.28
C VAL A 25 -7.03 -3.14 5.38
N LEU A 26 -5.72 -2.87 5.40
CA LEU A 26 -5.11 -1.97 6.39
C LEU A 26 -5.64 -0.54 6.28
N LYS A 27 -5.89 -0.05 5.05
CA LYS A 27 -6.56 1.24 4.82
C LYS A 27 -7.97 1.24 5.39
N LYS A 28 -8.74 0.16 5.18
CA LYS A 28 -10.10 0.02 5.74
C LYS A 28 -10.07 0.07 7.27
N GLN A 29 -9.02 -0.47 7.89
CA GLN A 29 -8.82 -0.40 9.34
C GLN A 29 -8.25 0.94 9.82
N GLN A 30 -8.08 1.94 8.93
CA GLN A 30 -7.46 3.25 9.21
C GLN A 30 -6.04 3.16 9.77
N VAL A 31 -5.39 2.02 9.58
CA VAL A 31 -4.01 1.76 10.02
C VAL A 31 -3.05 2.48 9.08
N ILE A 32 -3.36 2.53 7.78
CA ILE A 32 -2.54 3.22 6.77
C ILE A 32 -3.37 4.13 5.87
N HIS A 33 -2.70 5.12 5.28
CA HIS A 33 -3.22 5.96 4.21
C HIS A 33 -2.56 5.57 2.88
N LEU A 34 -3.39 5.46 1.83
CA LEU A 34 -2.96 5.21 0.45
C LEU A 34 -3.22 6.48 -0.35
N ASP A 35 -2.16 7.01 -0.97
CA ASP A 35 -2.18 8.17 -1.84
C ASP A 35 -1.70 7.76 -3.24
N GLN A 36 -2.45 8.13 -4.27
CA GLN A 36 -2.09 7.90 -5.66
C GLN A 36 -2.19 9.23 -6.38
N ARG A 37 -1.06 9.75 -6.86
CA ARG A 37 -0.98 11.12 -7.39
C ARG A 37 -1.63 11.27 -8.76
N ALA A 38 -1.56 10.23 -9.58
CA ALA A 38 -2.15 10.20 -10.91
C ALA A 38 -2.56 8.76 -11.31
N PRO A 39 -3.43 8.59 -12.33
CA PRO A 39 -3.88 7.26 -12.74
C PRO A 39 -2.70 6.37 -13.14
N TYR A 40 -2.68 5.14 -12.60
CA TYR A 40 -1.61 4.15 -12.81
C TYR A 40 -0.22 4.55 -12.30
N GLU A 41 -0.11 5.67 -11.59
CA GLU A 41 1.12 5.99 -10.88
C GLU A 41 1.24 5.18 -9.60
N ASP A 42 2.46 5.18 -9.07
CA ASP A 42 2.81 4.48 -7.84
C ASP A 42 1.92 4.91 -6.68
N ILE A 43 1.62 3.94 -5.82
CA ILE A 43 0.74 4.12 -4.67
C ILE A 43 1.63 4.31 -3.45
N ILE A 44 1.61 5.52 -2.92
CA ILE A 44 2.35 5.89 -1.73
C ILE A 44 1.56 5.41 -0.50
N VAL A 45 2.21 4.62 0.33
CA VAL A 45 1.72 4.15 1.62
C VAL A 45 2.31 5.02 2.73
N THR A 46 1.42 5.59 3.54
CA THR A 46 1.76 6.36 4.75
C THR A 46 1.15 5.70 5.98
N PRO A 47 1.88 5.63 7.11
CA PRO A 47 1.31 5.16 8.37
C PRO A 47 0.22 6.14 8.83
N GLY A 48 -0.91 5.59 9.25
CA GLY A 48 -2.03 6.35 9.83
C GLY A 48 -1.92 6.45 11.35
N PRO A 49 -2.82 7.22 11.98
CA PRO A 49 -2.81 7.45 13.42
C PRO A 49 -3.01 6.18 14.24
N MET A 50 -3.66 5.15 13.67
CA MET A 50 -3.90 3.85 14.32
C MET A 50 -2.72 2.87 14.19
N PHE A 51 -1.61 3.25 13.54
CA PHE A 51 -0.49 2.32 13.32
C PHE A 51 0.34 2.04 14.59
N TYR A 52 0.30 2.94 15.57
CA TYR A 52 1.14 2.88 16.79
C TYR A 52 0.33 2.79 18.10
N SER A 53 -1.00 2.60 18.03
CA SER A 53 -1.84 2.56 19.25
C SER A 53 -1.72 1.25 20.02
#